data_AF-A0A3N4LBV9-F1
#
_entry.id   AF-A0A3N4LBV9-F1
#
_cell.length_a   1.000
_cell.length_b   1.000
_cell.length_c   1.000
_cell.angle_alpha   90.00
_cell.angle_beta   90.00
_cell.angle_gamma   90.00
#
_symmetry.space_group_name_H-M   'P 1'
#
loop_
_entity.id
_entity.type
_entity.pdbx_description
1 polymer ?
#
loop_
_entity_poly.entity_id
_entity_poly.type
_entity_poly.pdbx_seq_one_letter_code
_entity_poly.pdbx_strand_id
1 'polypeptide(L)'
;MSAVQTCYIKITEKLEVSSKYIELLNLQRSRGDGVVFEDLEELSTISQEGHEGLEALKLLSEQNNGEGPDYIASVEAILTKLGEVIMDFKAMALKDGLYHRREYSDECGRGN
;
A
#
# COMPACT_ATOMS: atom_id res chain seq x y z
N MET A 1 15.20 -22.59 -3.82
CA MET A 1 14.12 -21.60 -3.69
C MET A 1 13.25 -21.74 -4.93
N SER A 2 11.97 -22.03 -4.78
CA SER A 2 11.06 -22.23 -5.92
C SER A 2 10.67 -20.90 -6.56
N ALA A 3 10.11 -20.95 -7.78
CA ALA A 3 9.56 -19.77 -8.44
C ALA A 3 8.40 -19.17 -7.63
N VAL A 4 7.56 -20.03 -7.01
CA VAL A 4 6.46 -19.65 -6.11
C VAL A 4 7.00 -18.89 -4.89
N GLN A 5 8.01 -19.45 -4.20
CA GLN A 5 8.66 -18.79 -3.06
C GLN A 5 9.27 -17.44 -3.43
N THR A 6 9.94 -17.36 -4.58
CA THR A 6 10.57 -16.12 -5.05
C THR A 6 9.53 -15.05 -5.38
N CYS A 7 8.42 -15.44 -5.99
CA CYS A 7 7.30 -14.54 -6.27
C CYS A 7 6.66 -14.03 -4.98
N TYR A 8 6.37 -14.91 -4.03
CA TYR A 8 5.85 -14.56 -2.71
C TYR A 8 6.73 -13.51 -2.01
N ILE A 9 8.05 -13.76 -1.92
CA ILE A 9 9.00 -12.84 -1.27
C ILE A 9 8.94 -11.44 -1.90
N LYS A 10 8.96 -11.36 -3.24
CA LYS A 10 8.91 -10.07 -3.95
C LYS A 10 7.62 -9.30 -3.69
N ILE A 11 6.49 -10.00 -3.59
CA ILE A 11 5.20 -9.38 -3.26
C ILE A 11 5.24 -8.86 -1.82
N THR A 12 5.73 -9.67 -0.87
CA THR A 12 5.80 -9.26 0.54
C THR A 12 6.75 -8.09 0.77
N GLU A 13 7.92 -8.06 0.12
CA GLU A 13 8.86 -6.92 0.20
C GLU A 13 8.22 -5.61 -0.27
N LYS A 14 7.40 -5.66 -1.33
CA LYS A 14 6.62 -4.50 -1.78
C LYS A 14 5.55 -4.11 -0.77
N LEU A 15 4.79 -5.09 -0.26
CA LEU A 15 3.72 -4.85 0.70
C LEU A 15 4.24 -4.36 2.06
N GLU A 16 5.48 -4.67 2.44
CA GLU A 16 6.10 -4.12 3.65
C GLU A 16 6.18 -2.59 3.63
N VAL A 17 6.37 -1.98 2.45
CA VAL A 17 6.41 -0.52 2.29
C VAL A 17 5.07 0.13 2.66
N SER A 18 3.95 -0.59 2.53
CA SER A 18 2.61 -0.08 2.88
C SER A 18 2.53 0.35 4.35
N SER A 19 3.24 -0.35 5.25
CA SER A 19 3.25 -0.04 6.69
C SER A 19 3.75 1.37 6.99
N LYS A 20 4.77 1.83 6.26
CA LYS A 20 5.33 3.18 6.38
C LYS A 20 4.32 4.26 5.95
N TYR A 21 3.64 4.06 4.83
CA TYR A 21 2.61 4.99 4.36
C TYR A 21 1.41 5.04 5.30
N ILE A 22 0.99 3.88 5.83
CA ILE A 22 -0.07 3.81 6.85
C ILE A 22 0.33 4.56 8.12
N GLU A 23 1.58 4.44 8.56
CA GLU A 23 2.09 5.19 9.72
C GLU A 23 2.08 6.70 9.47
N LEU A 24 2.54 7.15 8.29
CA LEU A 24 2.52 8.56 7.89
C LEU A 24 1.09 9.13 7.86
N LEU A 25 0.16 8.41 7.23
CA LEU A 25 -1.26 8.81 7.16
C LEU A 25 -1.90 8.86 8.55
N ASN A 26 -1.58 7.90 9.43
CA ASN A 26 -2.06 7.93 10.82
C ASN A 26 -1.46 9.09 11.62
N LEU A 27 -0.20 9.43 11.41
CA LEU A 27 0.46 10.57 12.04
C LEU A 27 -0.21 11.88 11.62
N GLN A 28 -0.43 12.08 10.32
CA GLN A 28 -1.14 13.25 9.76
C GLN A 28 -2.55 13.36 10.36
N ARG A 29 -3.28 12.24 10.42
CA ARG A 29 -4.58 12.17 11.09
C ARG A 29 -4.51 12.61 12.55
N SER A 30 -3.54 12.10 13.30
CA SER A 30 -3.39 12.41 14.72
C SER A 30 -3.10 13.89 15.00
N ARG A 31 -2.51 14.59 14.03
CA ARG A 31 -2.21 16.03 14.08
C ARG A 31 -3.36 16.91 13.62
N GLY A 32 -4.38 16.33 12.98
CA GLY A 32 -5.47 17.08 12.36
C GLY A 32 -5.11 17.69 11.01
N ASP A 33 -3.99 17.25 10.41
CA ASP A 33 -3.50 17.76 9.11
C ASP A 33 -4.28 17.19 7.91
N GLY A 34 -5.24 16.30 8.18
CA GLY A 34 -6.02 15.60 7.15
C GLY A 34 -5.31 14.39 6.58
N VAL A 35 -5.60 14.10 5.31
CA VAL A 35 -5.02 12.99 4.56
C VAL A 35 -4.24 13.56 3.38
N VAL A 36 -2.93 13.31 3.36
CA VAL A 36 -2.09 13.69 2.22
C VAL A 36 -2.41 12.79 1.03
N PHE A 37 -2.80 13.40 -0.08
CA PHE A 37 -3.27 12.67 -1.25
C PHE A 37 -2.22 11.73 -1.82
N GLU A 38 -0.98 12.21 -1.92
CA GLU A 38 0.13 11.45 -2.50
C GLU A 38 0.44 10.19 -1.68
N ASP A 39 0.41 10.28 -0.35
CA ASP A 39 0.67 9.13 0.51
C ASP A 39 -0.45 8.06 0.37
N LEU A 40 -1.70 8.50 0.16
CA LEU A 40 -2.84 7.62 -0.10
C LEU A 40 -2.83 7.03 -1.52
N GLU A 41 -2.34 7.78 -2.51
CA GLU A 41 -2.17 7.34 -3.89
C GLU A 41 -1.05 6.29 -3.99
N GLU A 42 0.08 6.50 -3.30
CA GLU A 42 1.15 5.52 -3.18
C GLU A 42 0.65 4.23 -2.52
N LEU A 43 -0.12 4.34 -1.43
CA LEU A 43 -0.72 3.17 -0.78
C LEU A 43 -1.67 2.40 -1.71
N SER A 44 -2.46 3.13 -2.51
CA SER A 44 -3.36 2.55 -3.52
C SER A 44 -2.57 1.85 -4.64
N THR A 45 -1.46 2.43 -5.06
CA THR A 45 -0.57 1.85 -6.09
C THR A 45 0.07 0.57 -5.59
N ILE A 46 0.60 0.55 -4.35
CA ILE A 46 1.14 -0.65 -3.71
C ILE A 46 0.09 -1.76 -3.64
N SER A 47 -1.16 -1.43 -3.28
CA SER A 47 -2.25 -2.40 -3.23
C SER A 47 -2.56 -2.98 -4.61
N GLN A 48 -2.58 -2.15 -5.65
CA GLN A 48 -2.84 -2.58 -7.02
C GLN A 48 -1.73 -3.51 -7.54
N GLU A 49 -0.46 -3.11 -7.39
CA GLU A 49 0.69 -3.95 -7.75
C GLU A 49 0.71 -5.27 -6.98
N GLY A 50 0.30 -5.24 -5.71
CA GLY A 50 0.18 -6.43 -4.89
C GLY A 50 -0.91 -7.40 -5.39
N HIS A 51 -2.05 -6.89 -5.86
CA HIS A 51 -3.08 -7.71 -6.51
C HIS A 51 -2.57 -8.34 -7.82
N GLU A 52 -1.87 -7.58 -8.65
CA GLU A 52 -1.25 -8.10 -9.88
C GLU A 52 -0.21 -9.20 -9.56
N GLY A 53 0.59 -8.98 -8.52
CA GLY A 53 1.53 -9.97 -7.99
C GLY A 53 0.83 -11.23 -7.48
N LEU A 54 -0.28 -11.09 -6.75
CA LEU A 54 -1.07 -12.21 -6.25
C LEU A 54 -1.61 -13.08 -7.39
N GLU A 55 -2.13 -12.48 -8.46
CA GLU A 55 -2.61 -13.24 -9.62
C GLU A 55 -1.46 -14.00 -10.31
N ALA A 56 -0.28 -13.37 -10.41
CA ALA A 56 0.92 -14.06 -10.89
C ALA A 56 1.34 -15.23 -9.96
N LEU A 57 1.23 -15.05 -8.64
CA LEU A 57 1.53 -16.09 -7.66
C LEU A 57 0.58 -17.28 -7.77
N LYS A 58 -0.73 -17.03 -7.94
CA LYS A 58 -1.74 -18.07 -8.17
C LYS A 58 -1.45 -18.87 -9.43
N LEU A 59 -1.16 -18.19 -10.54
CA LEU A 59 -0.80 -18.84 -11.80
C LEU A 59 0.46 -19.71 -11.66
N LEU A 60 1.49 -19.19 -10.97
CA LEU A 60 2.71 -19.96 -10.70
C LEU A 60 2.42 -21.17 -9.81
N SER A 61 1.56 -21.04 -8.80
CA SER A 61 1.14 -22.16 -7.94
C SER A 61 0.48 -23.26 -8.75
N GLU A 62 -0.46 -22.92 -9.64
CA GLU A 62 -1.13 -23.87 -10.54
C GLU A 62 -0.14 -24.60 -11.45
N GLN A 63 0.81 -23.88 -12.04
CA GLN A 63 1.88 -24.45 -12.87
C GLN A 63 2.83 -25.37 -12.09
N ASN A 64 2.92 -25.20 -10.76
CA ASN A 64 3.77 -25.97 -9.86
C ASN A 64 2.96 -26.95 -8.98
N ASN A 65 1.86 -27.50 -9.52
CA ASN A 65 1.03 -28.52 -8.86
C ASN A 65 0.38 -28.06 -7.55
N GLY A 66 -0.03 -26.79 -7.46
CA GLY A 66 -0.65 -26.22 -6.27
C GLY A 66 0.35 -25.94 -5.14
N GLU A 67 1.63 -25.69 -5.47
CA GLU A 67 2.64 -25.31 -4.48
C GLU A 67 2.27 -23.97 -3.81
N GLY A 68 2.43 -23.90 -2.48
CA GLY A 68 2.35 -22.63 -1.74
C GLY A 68 0.94 -22.04 -1.53
N PRO A 69 -0.10 -22.83 -1.19
CA PRO A 69 -1.43 -22.29 -0.88
C PRO A 69 -1.41 -21.33 0.32
N ASP A 70 -0.53 -21.57 1.29
CA ASP A 70 -0.35 -20.69 2.46
C ASP A 70 0.22 -19.32 2.08
N TYR A 71 1.07 -19.25 1.04
CA TYR A 71 1.62 -17.99 0.53
C TYR A 71 0.53 -17.14 -0.12
N ILE A 72 -0.33 -17.78 -0.93
CA ILE A 72 -1.48 -17.12 -1.56
C ILE A 72 -2.42 -16.58 -0.48
N ALA A 73 -2.81 -17.41 0.49
CA ALA A 73 -3.70 -17.02 1.58
C ALA A 73 -3.11 -15.86 2.43
N SER A 74 -1.80 -15.89 2.68
CA SER A 74 -1.10 -14.81 3.38
C SER A 74 -1.19 -13.48 2.63
N VAL A 75 -0.86 -13.49 1.33
CA VAL A 75 -0.92 -12.27 0.48
C VAL A 75 -2.36 -11.76 0.36
N GLU A 76 -3.35 -12.64 0.19
CA GLU A 76 -4.77 -12.28 0.14
C GLU A 76 -5.24 -11.60 1.43
N ALA A 77 -4.84 -12.13 2.59
CA ALA A 77 -5.20 -11.55 3.87
C ALA A 77 -4.57 -10.17 4.07
N ILE A 78 -3.32 -9.97 3.63
CA ILE A 78 -2.63 -8.67 3.70
C ILE A 78 -3.32 -7.67 2.77
N LEU A 79 -3.59 -8.04 1.52
CA LEU A 79 -4.23 -7.16 0.53
C LEU A 79 -5.65 -6.77 0.93
N THR A 80 -6.41 -7.70 1.51
CA THR A 80 -7.76 -7.41 2.02
C THR A 80 -7.71 -6.34 3.10
N LYS A 81 -6.84 -6.51 4.10
CA LYS A 81 -6.65 -5.52 5.18
C LYS A 81 -6.14 -4.19 4.65
N LEU A 82 -5.22 -4.21 3.69
CA LEU A 82 -4.71 -3.01 3.05
C LEU A 82 -5.83 -2.25 2.32
N GLY A 83 -6.70 -2.95 1.60
CA GLY A 83 -7.88 -2.39 0.95
C GLY A 83 -8.84 -1.72 1.94
N GLU A 84 -9.12 -2.37 3.07
CA GLU A 84 -9.93 -1.80 4.15
C GLU A 84 -9.33 -0.49 4.68
N VAL A 85 -8.02 -0.48 4.96
CA VAL A 85 -7.31 0.71 5.44
C VAL A 85 -7.34 1.86 4.42
N ILE A 86 -7.15 1.56 3.12
CA ILE A 86 -7.25 2.56 2.06
C ILE A 86 -8.65 3.16 1.98
N MET A 87 -9.70 2.32 2.09
CA MET A 87 -11.09 2.79 2.09
C MET A 87 -11.38 3.70 3.28
N ASP A 88 -10.87 3.36 4.46
CA ASP A 88 -11.01 4.20 5.66
C ASP A 88 -10.36 5.57 5.46
N PHE A 89 -9.14 5.64 4.93
CA PHE A 89 -8.49 6.91 4.63
C PHE A 89 -9.24 7.71 3.55
N LYS A 90 -9.74 7.07 2.49
CA LYS A 90 -10.57 7.72 1.46
C LYS A 90 -11.85 8.30 2.07
N ALA A 91 -12.55 7.53 2.91
CA ALA A 91 -13.78 7.96 3.55
C ALA A 91 -13.55 9.16 4.49
N MET A 92 -12.45 9.15 5.26
CA MET A 92 -12.07 10.27 6.11
C MET A 92 -11.75 11.52 5.30
N ALA A 93 -10.93 11.39 4.26
CA ALA A 93 -10.53 12.51 3.41
C ALA A 93 -11.75 13.16 2.72
N LEU A 94 -12.75 12.37 2.31
CA LEU A 94 -14.03 12.86 1.78
C LEU A 94 -14.89 13.56 2.84
N LYS A 95 -14.92 13.04 4.07
CA LYS A 95 -15.76 13.57 5.16
C LYS A 95 -15.25 14.91 5.68
N ASP A 96 -13.95 15.05 5.83
CA ASP A 96 -13.34 16.22 6.47
C ASP A 96 -13.02 17.33 5.45
N GLY A 97 -13.09 17.03 4.14
CA GLY A 97 -12.69 17.96 3.08
C GLY A 97 -11.19 18.28 3.09
N LEU A 98 -10.40 17.56 3.89
CA LEU A 98 -8.96 17.75 4.09
C LEU A 98 -8.15 16.87 3.12
N TYR A 99 -8.38 17.09 1.81
CA TYR A 99 -7.50 16.63 0.76
C TYR A 99 -6.47 17.72 0.50
N HIS A 100 -5.24 17.53 0.99
CA HIS A 100 -4.16 18.46 0.72
C HIS A 100 -3.07 17.76 -0.07
N ARG A 101 -2.71 18.38 -1.21
CA ARG A 101 -1.51 18.03 -1.97
C ARG A 101 -0.30 18.45 -1.12
N ARG A 102 0.78 17.67 -1.09
CA ARG A 102 2.01 18.07 -0.40
C ARG A 102 2.54 19.34 -1.05
N GLU A 103 2.32 20.49 -0.42
CA GLU A 103 2.97 21.74 -0.80
C GLU A 103 4.42 21.65 -0.34
N TYR A 104 5.35 21.40 -1.26
CA TYR A 104 6.76 21.69 -1.02
C TYR A 104 6.89 23.21 -0.96
N SER A 105 6.92 23.76 0.25
CA SER A 105 7.38 25.14 0.44
C SER A 105 8.85 25.18 0.03
N ASP A 106 9.12 25.63 -1.20
CA ASP A 106 10.43 26.10 -1.65
C ASP A 106 10.82 27.38 -0.89
N GLU A 107 10.86 27.33 0.44
CA GLU A 107 11.39 28.40 1.27
C GLU A 107 12.84 28.11 1.64
N CYS A 108 13.72 28.28 0.64
CA CYS A 108 15.08 28.77 0.88
C CYS A 108 15.63 29.44 -0.39
N GLY A 109 14.85 30.38 -0.91
CA GLY A 109 15.24 31.25 -2.01
C GLY A 109 14.65 32.64 -1.86
N ARG A 110 15.07 33.40 -0.83
CA ARG A 110 15.22 34.87 -0.79
C ARG A 110 15.34 35.37 0.65
N GLY A 111 16.47 35.98 0.97
CA GLY A 111 16.68 36.74 2.20
C GLY A 111 17.93 37.60 2.11
N ASN A 112 17.75 38.80 1.54
CA ASN A 112 18.62 40.00 1.49
C ASN A 112 20.10 39.86 1.12
#